data_AF-A0A936SF37-F1
#
_entry.id   AF-A0A936SF37-F1
#
_cell.length_a   1.000
_cell.length_b   1.000
_cell.length_c   1.000
_cell.angle_alpha   90.00
_cell.angle_beta   90.00
_cell.angle_gamma   90.00
#
_symmetry.space_group_name_H-M   'P 1'
#
loop_
_entity.id
_entity.type
_entity.pdbx_description
1 polymer ?
#
loop_
_entity_poly.entity_id
_entity_poly.type
_entity_poly.pdbx_seq_one_letter_code
_entity_poly.pdbx_strand_id
1 'polypeptide(L)'
;MREIVLKKFFEGEADSETLASDLAGTIETSGTSSHYRIEDMDGEFEITGKHLVSLCDAVIEGKLDPSQLETIGFCLVASDAFHWDTDVGDGEIIAQTCFDWSEPRINFALTLDNVKKFRERLIIGKNVFVTLNNHGELVTKLGSLHRVAMV
;
A
#
# COMPACT_ATOMS: atom_id res chain seq x y z
N MET A 1 -7.93 6.47 10.95
CA MET A 1 -8.34 5.36 10.06
C MET A 1 -8.71 4.18 10.92
N ARG A 2 -9.82 3.53 10.60
CA ARG A 2 -10.29 2.30 11.22
C ARG A 2 -10.09 1.15 10.25
N GLU A 3 -9.44 0.07 10.68
CA GLU A 3 -9.17 -1.09 9.83
C GLU A 3 -10.46 -1.71 9.29
N ILE A 4 -11.53 -1.71 10.11
CA ILE A 4 -12.84 -2.23 9.70
C ILE A 4 -13.42 -1.47 8.49
N VAL A 5 -13.12 -0.18 8.31
CA VAL A 5 -13.58 0.58 7.14
C VAL A 5 -12.79 0.17 5.89
N LEU A 6 -11.49 -0.08 6.03
CA LEU A 6 -10.65 -0.57 4.93
C LEU A 6 -11.08 -1.98 4.49
N LYS A 7 -11.34 -2.87 5.46
CA LYS A 7 -11.90 -4.20 5.19
C LYS A 7 -13.23 -4.10 4.43
N LYS A 8 -14.16 -3.26 4.90
CA LYS A 8 -15.46 -3.04 4.23
C LYS A 8 -15.30 -2.49 2.81
N PHE A 9 -14.31 -1.64 2.56
CA PHE A 9 -14.02 -1.18 1.21
C PHE A 9 -13.56 -2.34 0.32
N PHE A 10 -12.69 -3.22 0.81
CA PHE A 10 -12.26 -4.41 0.06
C PHE A 10 -13.39 -5.39 -0.22
N GLU A 11 -14.35 -5.52 0.70
CA GLU A 11 -15.54 -6.37 0.53
C GLU A 11 -16.65 -5.70 -0.31
N GLY A 12 -16.48 -4.43 -0.70
CA GLY A 12 -17.49 -3.66 -1.43
C GLY A 12 -18.68 -3.19 -0.59
N GLU A 13 -18.57 -3.26 0.74
CA GLU A 13 -19.56 -2.77 1.71
C GLU A 13 -19.40 -1.28 2.04
N ALA A 14 -18.25 -0.69 1.72
CA ALA A 14 -17.99 0.75 1.81
C ALA A 14 -17.47 1.29 0.47
N ASP A 15 -17.84 2.52 0.13
CA ASP A 15 -17.36 3.20 -1.07
C ASP A 15 -16.09 4.02 -0.81
N SER A 16 -15.49 4.54 -1.88
CA SER A 16 -14.28 5.35 -1.80
C SER A 16 -14.46 6.65 -1.00
N GLU A 17 -15.66 7.25 -1.00
CA GLU A 17 -15.95 8.48 -0.24
C GLU A 17 -15.96 8.20 1.27
N THR A 18 -16.57 7.09 1.67
CA THR A 18 -16.54 6.59 3.04
C THR A 18 -15.12 6.32 3.50
N LEU A 19 -14.31 5.64 2.68
CA LEU A 19 -12.91 5.38 2.98
C LEU A 19 -12.08 6.68 3.05
N ALA A 20 -12.26 7.59 2.09
CA ALA A 20 -11.57 8.89 2.08
C ALA A 20 -11.85 9.70 3.35
N SER A 21 -13.11 9.71 3.78
CA SER A 21 -13.55 10.40 4.99
C SER A 21 -12.95 9.78 6.26
N ASP A 22 -12.82 8.45 6.30
CA ASP A 22 -12.19 7.74 7.42
C ASP A 22 -10.67 7.96 7.50
N LEU A 23 -10.05 8.16 6.34
CA LEU A 23 -8.64 8.50 6.19
C LEU A 23 -8.35 9.95 6.56
N ALA A 24 -9.31 10.86 6.36
CA ALA A 24 -9.16 12.28 6.65
C ALA A 24 -8.81 12.52 8.13
N GLY A 25 -7.73 13.26 8.39
CA GLY A 25 -7.28 13.56 9.75
C GLY A 25 -6.63 12.38 10.49
N THR A 26 -6.31 11.28 9.79
CA THR A 26 -5.59 10.14 10.39
C THR A 26 -4.13 10.46 10.72
N ILE A 27 -3.54 11.40 9.98
CA ILE A 27 -2.16 11.83 10.17
C ILE A 27 -2.16 13.14 10.95
N GLU A 28 -1.54 13.12 12.13
CA GLU A 28 -1.16 14.33 12.85
C GLU A 28 0.36 14.51 12.72
N THR A 29 0.77 15.55 11.99
CA THR A 29 2.19 15.90 11.86
C THR A 29 2.58 16.83 13.00
N SER A 30 3.48 16.39 13.87
CA SER A 30 4.02 17.20 14.97
C SER A 30 5.54 17.31 14.82
N GLY A 31 6.01 18.45 14.27
CA GLY A 31 7.44 18.66 14.02
C GLY A 31 8.01 17.67 13.02
N THR A 32 8.89 16.76 13.47
CA THR A 32 9.54 15.73 12.64
C THR A 32 8.87 14.35 12.71
N SER A 33 7.89 14.14 13.61
CA SER A 33 7.17 12.87 13.72
C SER A 33 5.77 12.95 13.10
N SER A 34 5.38 11.87 12.43
CA SER A 34 4.00 11.66 11.96
C SER A 34 3.34 10.65 12.88
N HIS A 35 2.20 11.01 13.46
CA HIS A 35 1.40 10.11 14.28
C HIS A 35 0.21 9.62 13.45
N TYR A 36 0.12 8.30 13.28
CA TYR A 36 -0.99 7.65 12.59
C TYR A 36 -2.00 7.17 13.63
N ARG A 37 -3.24 7.66 13.54
CA ARG A 37 -4.34 7.15 14.37
C ARG A 37 -5.01 5.96 13.67
N ILE A 38 -4.48 4.76 13.92
CA ILE A 38 -5.07 3.50 13.47
C ILE A 38 -5.89 2.93 14.63
N GLU A 39 -7.13 2.52 14.31
CA GLU A 39 -8.01 1.78 15.21
C GLU A 39 -8.18 0.38 14.67
N ASP A 40 -7.68 -0.58 15.44
CA ASP A 40 -7.64 -2.00 15.11
C ASP A 40 -9.05 -2.57 14.92
N MET A 41 -9.19 -3.55 14.03
CA MET A 41 -10.43 -4.33 13.91
C MET A 41 -10.36 -5.63 14.71
N ASP A 42 -11.53 -6.19 15.02
CA ASP A 42 -11.62 -7.56 15.52
C ASP A 42 -11.45 -8.57 14.37
N GLY A 43 -10.54 -9.52 14.55
CA GLY A 43 -10.31 -10.63 13.63
C GLY A 43 -9.24 -10.36 12.58
N GLU A 44 -9.17 -11.22 11.58
CA GLU A 44 -8.14 -11.22 10.54
C GLU A 44 -8.77 -11.10 9.14
N PHE A 45 -8.03 -10.54 8.20
CA PHE A 45 -8.46 -10.39 6.82
C PHE A 45 -7.32 -10.61 5.83
N GLU A 46 -7.56 -11.50 4.86
CA GLU A 46 -6.62 -11.81 3.80
C GLU A 46 -6.65 -10.74 2.69
N ILE A 47 -5.51 -10.11 2.45
CA ILE A 47 -5.29 -9.18 1.36
C ILE A 47 -4.87 -9.95 0.11
N THR A 48 -5.50 -9.62 -1.02
CA THR A 48 -5.17 -10.15 -2.34
C THR A 48 -4.71 -9.01 -3.26
N GLY A 49 -4.04 -9.31 -4.37
CA GLY A 49 -3.69 -8.29 -5.35
C GLY A 49 -4.91 -7.52 -5.89
N LYS A 50 -6.08 -8.15 -5.96
CA LYS A 50 -7.33 -7.49 -6.36
C LYS A 50 -7.77 -6.39 -5.38
N HIS A 51 -7.57 -6.60 -4.07
CA HIS A 51 -7.85 -5.58 -3.05
C HIS A 51 -6.95 -4.35 -3.23
N LEU A 52 -5.66 -4.55 -3.52
CA LEU A 52 -4.77 -3.42 -3.78
C LEU A 52 -5.05 -2.75 -5.14
N VAL A 53 -5.47 -3.50 -6.15
CA VAL A 53 -5.90 -2.94 -7.44
C VAL A 53 -7.10 -2.01 -7.28
N SER A 54 -8.08 -2.34 -6.43
CA SER A 54 -9.25 -1.47 -6.23
C SER A 54 -8.89 -0.13 -5.58
N LEU A 55 -7.86 -0.08 -4.73
CA LEU A 55 -7.31 1.18 -4.21
C LEU A 55 -6.64 2.01 -5.32
N CYS A 56 -5.83 1.36 -6.16
CA CYS A 56 -5.23 2.04 -7.31
C CYS A 56 -6.31 2.60 -8.25
N ASP A 57 -7.37 1.83 -8.52
CA ASP A 57 -8.49 2.26 -9.36
C ASP A 57 -9.19 3.47 -8.75
N ALA A 58 -9.48 3.45 -7.44
CA ALA A 58 -10.09 4.59 -6.76
C ALA A 58 -9.24 5.87 -6.84
N VAL A 59 -7.91 5.76 -6.78
CA VAL A 59 -7.00 6.90 -6.99
C VAL A 59 -6.98 7.36 -8.45
N ILE A 60 -6.90 6.44 -9.41
CA ILE A 60 -6.88 6.76 -10.85
C ILE A 60 -8.18 7.44 -11.28
N GLU A 61 -9.31 7.05 -10.69
CA GLU A 61 -10.63 7.67 -10.90
C GLU A 61 -10.81 8.99 -10.15
N GLY A 62 -9.84 9.41 -9.33
CA GLY A 62 -9.89 10.65 -8.55
C GLY A 62 -10.82 10.60 -7.33
N LYS A 63 -11.20 9.40 -6.88
CA LYS A 63 -12.04 9.19 -5.68
C LYS A 63 -11.21 9.13 -4.39
N LEU A 64 -9.93 8.81 -4.50
CA LEU A 64 -8.94 8.90 -3.43
C LEU A 64 -7.79 9.80 -3.88
N ASP A 65 -7.24 10.57 -2.94
CA ASP A 65 -6.00 11.29 -3.18
C ASP A 65 -4.81 10.30 -3.15
N PRO A 66 -3.83 10.42 -4.06
CA PRO A 66 -2.69 9.51 -4.06
C PRO A 66 -1.93 9.42 -2.73
N SER A 67 -1.85 10.51 -1.95
CA SER A 67 -1.21 10.52 -0.64
C SER A 67 -1.91 9.64 0.38
N GLN A 68 -3.19 9.33 0.20
CA GLN A 68 -3.93 8.44 1.08
C GLN A 68 -3.41 7.00 1.01
N LEU A 69 -2.76 6.60 -0.08
CA LEU A 69 -2.10 5.29 -0.19
C LEU A 69 -0.94 5.17 0.81
N GLU A 70 -0.31 6.26 1.24
CA GLU A 70 0.75 6.23 2.27
C GLU A 70 0.19 5.73 3.61
N THR A 71 -0.92 6.33 4.06
CA THR A 71 -1.63 5.92 5.27
C THR A 71 -2.11 4.46 5.18
N ILE A 72 -2.69 4.08 4.04
CA ILE A 72 -3.15 2.71 3.81
C ILE A 72 -1.97 1.73 3.84
N GLY A 73 -0.89 2.03 3.10
CA GLY A 73 0.31 1.19 3.05
C GLY A 73 0.93 1.00 4.43
N PHE A 74 1.04 2.09 5.21
CA PHE A 74 1.52 2.01 6.59
C PHE A 74 0.61 1.15 7.47
N CYS A 75 -0.72 1.33 7.38
CA CYS A 75 -1.68 0.51 8.11
C CYS A 75 -1.55 -0.97 7.77
N LEU A 76 -1.49 -1.33 6.48
CA LEU A 76 -1.36 -2.72 6.05
C LEU A 76 -0.04 -3.38 6.48
N VAL A 77 1.05 -2.62 6.56
CA VAL A 77 2.36 -3.14 7.00
C VAL A 77 2.44 -3.26 8.54
N ALA A 78 1.79 -2.36 9.27
CA ALA A 78 1.88 -2.31 10.73
C ALA A 78 0.77 -3.10 11.46
N SER A 79 -0.28 -3.51 10.75
CA SER A 79 -1.42 -4.23 11.31
C SER A 79 -1.12 -5.72 11.47
N ASP A 80 -1.53 -6.28 12.62
CA ASP A 80 -1.58 -7.73 12.83
C ASP A 80 -2.85 -8.36 12.24
N ALA A 81 -3.86 -7.55 11.90
CA ALA A 81 -5.16 -8.03 11.42
C ALA A 81 -5.17 -8.28 9.90
N PHE A 82 -4.31 -7.62 9.14
CA PHE A 82 -4.18 -7.84 7.70
C PHE A 82 -3.03 -8.78 7.37
N HIS A 83 -3.31 -9.82 6.61
CA HIS A 83 -2.30 -10.81 6.21
C HIS A 83 -2.38 -11.12 4.71
N TRP A 84 -1.30 -11.68 4.17
CA TRP A 84 -1.24 -12.17 2.78
C TRP A 84 -0.30 -13.37 2.72
N ASP A 85 -0.58 -14.33 1.85
CA ASP A 85 0.22 -15.54 1.72
C ASP A 85 1.45 -15.27 0.84
N THR A 86 2.64 -15.23 1.45
CA THR A 86 3.90 -15.06 0.71
C THR A 86 4.45 -16.33 0.08
N ASP A 87 3.95 -17.50 0.50
CA ASP A 87 4.40 -18.81 0.02
C ASP A 87 3.61 -19.27 -1.22
N VAL A 88 2.45 -18.64 -1.48
CA VAL A 88 1.56 -18.99 -2.59
C VAL A 88 0.99 -17.73 -3.26
N GLY A 89 0.95 -17.71 -4.59
CA GLY A 89 0.29 -16.63 -5.33
C GLY A 89 1.13 -15.35 -5.47
N ASP A 90 0.52 -14.20 -5.19
CA ASP A 90 1.05 -12.84 -5.40
C ASP A 90 1.51 -12.15 -4.11
N GLY A 91 1.65 -12.86 -2.99
CA GLY A 91 1.97 -12.26 -1.69
C GLY A 91 3.26 -11.47 -1.61
N GLU A 92 4.33 -11.87 -2.30
CA GLU A 92 5.57 -11.06 -2.36
C GLU A 92 5.32 -9.72 -3.06
N ILE A 93 4.50 -9.73 -4.11
CA ILE A 93 4.10 -8.52 -4.85
C ILE A 93 3.20 -7.64 -3.99
N ILE A 94 2.28 -8.21 -3.22
CA ILE A 94 1.44 -7.50 -2.23
C ILE A 94 2.33 -6.85 -1.18
N ALA A 95 3.17 -7.62 -0.50
CA ALA A 95 4.07 -7.17 0.55
C ALA A 95 4.90 -5.97 0.07
N GLN A 96 5.60 -6.14 -1.04
CA GLN A 96 6.45 -5.09 -1.58
C GLN A 96 5.61 -3.85 -1.97
N THR A 97 4.33 -3.98 -2.35
CA THR A 97 3.50 -2.83 -2.77
C THR A 97 3.11 -2.03 -1.55
N CYS A 98 2.68 -2.70 -0.47
CA CYS A 98 2.39 -2.07 0.80
C CYS A 98 3.62 -1.33 1.36
N PHE A 99 4.81 -1.94 1.30
CA PHE A 99 6.07 -1.28 1.69
C PHE A 99 6.43 -0.08 0.79
N ASP A 100 6.25 -0.19 -0.53
CA ASP A 100 6.51 0.92 -1.44
C ASP A 100 5.56 2.10 -1.16
N TRP A 101 4.31 1.82 -0.79
CA TRP A 101 3.32 2.83 -0.43
C TRP A 101 3.57 3.46 0.94
N SER A 102 3.99 2.67 1.95
CA SER A 102 4.19 3.17 3.31
C SER A 102 5.35 4.17 3.44
N GLU A 103 6.29 4.15 2.50
CA GLU A 103 7.49 5.00 2.49
C GLU A 103 7.72 5.64 1.10
N PRO A 104 6.77 6.45 0.59
CA PRO A 104 6.76 6.86 -0.81
C PRO A 104 7.87 7.88 -1.13
N ARG A 105 8.39 8.56 -0.11
CA ARG A 105 9.55 9.47 -0.24
C ARG A 105 10.86 8.73 -0.48
N ILE A 106 10.95 7.47 -0.03
CA ILE A 106 12.15 6.63 -0.15
C ILE A 106 12.00 5.68 -1.35
N ASN A 107 10.81 5.11 -1.53
CA ASN A 107 10.57 4.05 -2.50
C ASN A 107 10.16 4.61 -3.86
N PHE A 108 8.90 5.05 -3.98
CA PHE A 108 8.38 5.69 -5.17
C PHE A 108 7.31 6.71 -4.79
N ALA A 109 7.46 7.96 -5.24
CA ALA A 109 6.46 8.99 -4.98
C ALA A 109 5.09 8.55 -5.50
N LEU A 110 4.03 8.81 -4.73
CA LEU A 110 2.65 8.44 -5.08
C LEU A 110 2.07 9.43 -6.11
N THR A 111 2.66 9.47 -7.29
CA THR A 111 2.12 10.19 -8.44
C THR A 111 1.13 9.30 -9.19
N LEU A 112 0.20 9.89 -9.96
CA LEU A 112 -0.74 9.10 -10.78
C LEU A 112 -0.03 8.12 -11.73
N ASP A 113 1.11 8.49 -12.29
CA ASP A 113 1.88 7.60 -13.17
C ASP A 113 2.47 6.40 -12.41
N ASN A 114 2.95 6.60 -11.18
CA ASN A 114 3.43 5.51 -10.35
C ASN A 114 2.27 4.63 -9.83
N VAL A 115 1.11 5.21 -9.52
CA VAL A 115 -0.10 4.45 -9.15
C VAL A 115 -0.54 3.53 -10.29
N LYS A 116 -0.51 3.99 -11.54
CA LYS A 116 -0.76 3.14 -12.72
C LYS A 116 0.23 1.96 -12.82
N LYS A 117 1.51 2.19 -12.51
CA LYS A 117 2.53 1.14 -12.49
C LYS A 117 2.33 0.14 -11.34
N PHE A 118 1.96 0.62 -10.15
CA PHE A 118 1.61 -0.26 -9.03
C PHE A 118 0.43 -1.16 -9.39
N ARG A 119 -0.63 -0.57 -9.98
CA ARG A 119 -1.77 -1.31 -10.50
C ARG A 119 -1.37 -2.38 -11.51
N GLU A 120 -0.56 -2.01 -12.52
CA GLU A 120 -0.08 -2.95 -13.53
C GLU A 120 0.69 -4.10 -12.89
N ARG A 121 1.63 -3.79 -12.00
CA ARG A 121 2.41 -4.78 -11.24
C ARG A 121 1.53 -5.77 -10.48
N LEU A 122 0.49 -5.29 -9.80
CA LEU A 122 -0.45 -6.13 -9.06
C LEU A 122 -1.27 -7.05 -9.97
N ILE A 123 -1.61 -6.58 -11.18
CA ILE A 123 -2.35 -7.39 -12.17
C ILE A 123 -1.47 -8.47 -12.79
N ILE A 124 -0.23 -8.15 -13.15
CA ILE A 124 0.67 -9.08 -13.84
C ILE A 124 1.51 -9.93 -12.89
N GLY A 125 1.51 -9.61 -11.59
CA GLY A 125 2.31 -10.28 -10.56
C GLY A 125 3.82 -10.08 -10.72
N LYS A 126 4.26 -8.96 -11.33
CA LYS A 126 5.68 -8.69 -11.61
C LYS A 126 6.02 -7.22 -11.44
N ASN A 127 7.23 -6.97 -10.96
CA ASN A 127 7.70 -5.60 -10.78
C ASN A 127 8.00 -4.94 -12.14
N VAL A 128 7.37 -3.79 -12.39
CA VAL A 128 7.53 -2.98 -13.61
C VAL A 128 8.43 -1.75 -13.41
N PHE A 129 8.89 -1.51 -12.16
CA PHE A 129 9.78 -0.40 -11.85
C PHE A 129 11.21 -0.75 -12.21
N VAL A 130 11.79 0.05 -13.11
CA VAL A 130 13.21 -0.03 -13.47
C VAL A 130 14.00 1.06 -12.78
N THR A 131 15.19 0.71 -12.33
CA THR A 131 16.19 1.59 -11.71
C THR A 131 17.52 1.44 -12.41
N LEU A 132 18.40 2.42 -12.31
CA LEU A 132 19.77 2.28 -12.78
C LEU A 132 20.60 1.54 -11.74
N ASN A 133 21.34 0.51 -12.16
CA ASN A 133 22.37 -0.10 -11.32
C ASN A 133 23.63 0.78 -11.27
N ASN A 134 24.63 0.36 -10.49
CA ASN A 134 25.91 1.06 -10.36
C ASN A 134 26.72 1.17 -11.67
N HIS A 135 26.31 0.45 -12.72
CA HIS A 135 26.91 0.45 -14.04
C HIS A 135 26.11 1.28 -15.07
N GLY A 136 25.03 1.95 -14.64
CA GLY A 136 24.19 2.75 -15.51
C GLY A 136 23.24 1.94 -16.39
N GLU A 137 23.02 0.66 -16.08
CA GLU A 137 22.08 -0.20 -16.79
C GLU A 137 20.71 -0.18 -16.12
N LEU A 138 19.65 -0.19 -16.94
CA LEU A 138 18.29 -0.35 -16.44
C LEU A 138 18.10 -1.77 -15.93
N VAL A 139 17.85 -1.91 -14.64
CA VAL A 139 17.50 -3.17 -13.98
C VAL A 139 16.14 -3.03 -13.31
N THR A 140 15.33 -4.07 -13.33
CA THR A 140 14.13 -4.11 -12.49
C THR A 140 14.59 -4.00 -11.03
N LYS A 141 13.97 -3.10 -10.25
CA LYS A 141 14.29 -3.00 -8.82
C LYS A 141 13.87 -4.32 -8.16
N LEU A 142 14.84 -5.19 -7.88
CA LEU A 142 14.61 -6.32 -6.98
C LEU A 142 14.19 -5.72 -5.65
N GLY A 143 13.08 -6.20 -5.09
CA GLY A 143 12.64 -5.73 -3.78
C GLY A 143 13.80 -5.86 -2.80
N SER A 144 14.25 -4.74 -2.25
CA SER A 144 15.16 -4.75 -1.11
C SER A 144 14.36 -5.23 0.11
N LEU A 145 13.98 -6.51 0.13
CA LEU A 145 13.80 -7.24 1.36
C LEU A 145 15.20 -7.50 1.93
N HIS A 146 15.88 -6.42 2.35
CA HIS A 146 16.80 -6.58 3.45
C HIS A 146 15.92 -7.01 4.61
N ARG A 147 15.96 -8.31 4.92
CA ARG A 147 15.51 -8.86 6.19
C ARG A 147 16.08 -7.95 7.28
N VAL A 148 15.27 -7.03 7.78
CA VAL A 148 15.48 -6.50 9.13
C VAL A 148 15.04 -7.66 10.02
N ALA A 149 15.99 -8.55 10.26
CA ALA A 149 15.88 -9.49 11.34
C ALA A 149 15.68 -8.67 12.61
N MET A 150 14.61 -9.02 13.34
CA MET A 150 14.35 -8.60 14.72
C MET A 150 15.64 -8.51 15.53
N VAL A 151 15.73 -7.44 16.33
CA VAL A 151 16.34 -7.48 17.65
C VAL A 151 15.39 -6.82 18.63
#